data_AF-A0A1F5JLC4-F1
#
_entry.id   AF-A0A1F5JLC4-F1
#
_cell.length_a   1.000
_cell.length_b   1.000
_cell.length_c   1.000
_cell.angle_alpha   90.00
_cell.angle_beta   90.00
_cell.angle_gamma   90.00
#
_symmetry.space_group_name_H-M   'P 1'
#
loop_
_entity.id
_entity.type
_entity.pdbx_description
1 polymer ?
#
loop_
_entity_poly.entity_id
_entity_poly.type
_entity_poly.pdbx_seq_one_letter_code
_entity_poly.pdbx_strand_id
1 'polypeptide(L)'
;MFWVILSTILITLLTTAFYLGSINGQLLISPQLSSSEMTPLPTTSPTPAISLAKPPPVKIIPQKLQVFQTFNNCGPAALSMALSYFGINESQQKLGNELRPYQNPQGDNDDKSVTLDELAGKAKEYGLLTYHRPAGDIGQMKLFISYDMPVIARTWLKQGDDIGHYRLVRGYDDNLGQIIQDDSLQGANLKYTYEDFLKLWQGFNYEYLVLVPKEKRAVAEAILGESLDEKVAWEEALTTARRELVQDPDNIFTKFNLSVAYYYLGDFQRSVETFESVEGRLPFRMLWYQIEPILAYQKLKNYTRVFQLTDKILNTYNRAFSELYQIRGEIYQELGKVDLAEAEFGKARFYKPT
;
A
#
# COMPACT_ATOMS: atom_id res chain seq x y z
N MET A 1 -54.78 21.20 14.41
CA MET A 1 -54.69 22.16 15.53
C MET A 1 -54.32 21.32 16.76
N PHE A 2 -53.02 21.06 17.04
CA PHE A 2 -52.12 21.90 17.88
C PHE A 2 -52.71 22.05 19.30
N TRP A 3 -52.18 21.54 20.43
CA TRP A 3 -50.87 21.65 21.14
C TRP A 3 -50.80 20.58 22.28
N VAL A 4 -49.72 19.85 22.65
CA VAL A 4 -48.47 20.14 23.45
C VAL A 4 -48.75 20.85 24.82
N ILE A 5 -48.34 20.40 26.03
CA ILE A 5 -47.05 20.54 26.78
C ILE A 5 -47.32 20.03 28.24
N LEU A 6 -46.58 19.08 28.85
CA LEU A 6 -45.34 19.14 29.67
C LEU A 6 -45.39 19.81 31.08
N SER A 7 -44.99 19.01 32.09
CA SER A 7 -44.12 19.30 33.26
C SER A 7 -44.52 20.29 34.39
N THR A 8 -44.30 19.88 35.65
CA THR A 8 -43.39 20.55 36.61
C THR A 8 -43.25 19.79 37.95
N ILE A 9 -42.06 19.92 38.54
CA ILE A 9 -41.54 19.39 39.82
C ILE A 9 -41.65 20.47 40.90
N LEU A 10 -41.91 20.13 42.19
CA LEU A 10 -41.29 20.87 43.31
C LEU A 10 -41.21 20.11 44.65
N ILE A 11 -40.13 20.45 45.35
CA ILE A 11 -39.45 20.00 46.57
C ILE A 11 -40.16 20.38 47.88
N THR A 12 -40.02 19.57 48.94
CA THR A 12 -39.90 20.05 50.33
C THR A 12 -38.94 19.17 51.17
N LEU A 13 -38.33 19.80 52.18
CA LEU A 13 -37.08 19.46 52.89
C LEU A 13 -37.36 19.42 54.42
N LEU A 14 -36.42 18.84 55.21
CA LEU A 14 -36.28 18.82 56.69
C LEU A 14 -37.07 17.72 57.44
N THR A 15 -36.55 16.98 58.43
CA THR A 15 -35.70 17.35 59.59
C THR A 15 -34.82 16.19 60.12
N THR A 16 -33.76 16.58 60.84
CA THR A 16 -32.80 15.77 61.63
C THR A 16 -33.36 15.32 63.00
N ALA A 17 -32.94 14.14 63.52
CA ALA A 17 -32.43 13.98 64.90
C ALA A 17 -32.05 12.51 65.23
N PHE A 18 -30.83 12.35 65.73
CA PHE A 18 -30.29 11.17 66.42
C PHE A 18 -30.83 11.12 67.86
N TYR A 19 -31.12 9.92 68.42
CA TYR A 19 -30.68 9.52 69.77
C TYR A 19 -30.86 8.01 70.02
N LEU A 20 -29.89 7.45 70.76
CA LEU A 20 -29.60 6.05 71.06
C LEU A 20 -30.63 5.31 71.94
N GLY A 21 -30.65 3.97 71.85
CA GLY A 21 -31.06 3.12 72.98
C GLY A 21 -31.28 1.62 72.71
N SER A 22 -30.31 0.79 73.09
CA SER A 22 -30.41 -0.58 73.64
C SER A 22 -30.95 -1.78 72.81
N ILE A 23 -30.00 -2.49 72.18
CA ILE A 23 -29.71 -3.95 72.24
C ILE A 23 -30.85 -4.92 72.65
N ASN A 24 -31.17 -5.88 71.77
CA ASN A 24 -31.34 -7.29 72.15
C ASN A 24 -30.98 -8.22 70.98
N GLY A 25 -30.09 -9.16 71.26
CA GLY A 25 -29.31 -9.90 70.28
C GLY A 25 -30.07 -10.97 69.50
N GLN A 26 -29.76 -11.03 68.21
CA GLN A 26 -29.77 -12.25 67.42
C GLN A 26 -28.45 -12.31 66.66
N LEU A 27 -27.74 -13.42 66.84
CA LEU A 27 -26.51 -13.76 66.12
C LEU A 27 -26.81 -13.85 64.62
N LEU A 28 -26.47 -12.80 63.87
CA LEU A 28 -26.35 -12.84 62.42
C LEU A 28 -24.88 -13.08 62.08
N ILE A 29 -24.62 -14.23 61.46
CA ILE A 29 -23.32 -14.59 60.90
C ILE A 29 -23.08 -13.67 59.70
N SER A 30 -22.15 -12.71 59.84
CA SER A 30 -21.67 -11.90 58.71
C SER A 30 -20.88 -12.75 57.74
N PRO A 31 -21.15 -12.70 56.42
CA PRO A 31 -20.23 -13.22 55.43
C PRO A 31 -18.98 -12.34 55.41
N GLN A 32 -17.84 -12.98 55.61
CA GLN A 32 -16.52 -12.38 55.54
C GLN A 32 -16.27 -11.92 54.09
N LEU A 33 -16.26 -10.61 53.86
CA LEU A 33 -15.86 -10.00 52.59
C LEU A 33 -14.38 -10.35 52.34
N SER A 34 -14.15 -11.29 51.43
CA SER A 34 -12.82 -11.62 50.94
C SER A 34 -12.29 -10.43 50.13
N SER A 35 -11.31 -9.71 50.67
CA SER A 35 -10.55 -8.69 49.94
C SER A 35 -9.76 -9.38 48.83
N SER A 36 -10.28 -9.35 47.60
CA SER A 36 -9.51 -9.74 46.42
C SER A 36 -8.40 -8.72 46.21
N GLU A 37 -7.18 -9.10 46.58
CA GLU A 37 -5.95 -8.38 46.28
C GLU A 37 -5.84 -8.27 44.74
N MET A 38 -6.03 -7.07 44.18
CA MET A 38 -5.77 -6.83 42.75
C MET A 38 -4.28 -6.97 42.53
N THR A 39 -3.87 -8.07 41.91
CA THR A 39 -2.52 -8.23 41.37
C THR A 39 -2.32 -7.15 40.30
N PRO A 40 -1.31 -6.27 40.40
CA PRO A 40 -1.05 -5.31 39.34
C PRO A 40 -0.72 -6.07 38.05
N LEU A 41 -1.38 -5.69 36.95
CA LEU A 41 -1.06 -6.20 35.62
C LEU A 41 0.44 -6.02 35.35
N PRO A 42 1.13 -7.02 34.76
CA PRO A 42 2.53 -6.85 34.39
C PRO A 42 2.64 -5.69 33.39
N THR A 43 3.29 -4.61 33.82
CA THR A 43 3.71 -3.51 32.95
C THR A 43 4.60 -4.09 31.87
N THR A 44 4.18 -4.00 30.60
CA THR A 44 5.03 -4.35 29.47
C THR A 44 6.27 -3.48 29.53
N SER A 45 7.41 -4.09 29.86
CA SER A 45 8.70 -3.41 29.78
C SER A 45 8.93 -3.00 28.33
N PRO A 46 9.31 -1.75 28.02
CA PRO A 46 9.51 -1.32 26.64
C PRO A 46 10.63 -2.17 26.03
N THR A 47 10.32 -2.90 24.96
CA THR A 47 11.32 -3.57 24.13
C THR A 47 12.38 -2.53 23.75
N PRO A 48 13.68 -2.76 24.01
CA PRO A 48 14.70 -1.78 23.69
C PRO A 48 14.63 -1.40 22.21
N ALA A 49 14.43 -0.12 21.92
CA ALA A 49 14.37 0.41 20.57
C ALA A 49 15.72 0.15 19.87
N ILE A 50 15.69 -0.47 18.69
CA ILE A 50 16.90 -0.67 17.88
C ILE A 50 17.44 0.68 17.46
N SER A 51 18.70 0.95 17.81
CA SER A 51 19.42 2.11 17.30
C SER A 51 20.04 1.79 15.94
N LEU A 52 19.56 2.43 14.89
CA LEU A 52 20.08 2.25 13.54
C LEU A 52 21.42 2.98 13.38
N ALA A 53 22.43 2.27 12.88
CA ALA A 53 23.68 2.88 12.45
C ALA A 53 23.42 3.83 11.25
N LYS A 54 24.14 4.96 11.24
CA LYS A 54 24.16 5.86 10.09
C LYS A 54 24.69 5.11 8.86
N PRO A 55 24.01 5.16 7.69
CA PRO A 55 24.53 4.54 6.47
C PRO A 55 25.92 5.10 6.10
N PRO A 56 26.87 4.27 5.64
CA PRO A 56 28.14 4.77 5.11
C PRO A 56 27.90 5.61 3.84
N PRO A 57 28.82 6.50 3.43
CA PRO A 57 28.67 7.29 2.20
C PRO A 57 28.50 6.47 0.92
N VAL A 58 29.04 5.25 0.88
CA VAL A 58 28.90 4.33 -0.25
C VAL A 58 28.56 2.95 0.28
N LYS A 59 27.55 2.33 -0.30
CA LYS A 59 27.23 0.91 -0.10
C LYS A 59 26.68 0.36 -1.40
N ILE A 60 27.20 -0.79 -1.81
CA ILE A 60 26.69 -1.54 -2.94
C ILE A 60 26.61 -2.99 -2.51
N ILE A 61 25.41 -3.56 -2.50
CA ILE A 61 25.23 -5.00 -2.30
C ILE A 61 25.73 -5.69 -3.57
N PRO A 62 26.65 -6.67 -3.48
CA PRO A 62 27.13 -7.40 -4.66
C PRO A 62 25.98 -8.01 -5.44
N GLN A 63 26.02 -7.85 -6.77
CA GLN A 63 24.99 -8.39 -7.64
C GLN A 63 24.93 -9.92 -7.53
N LYS A 64 23.71 -10.47 -7.47
CA LYS A 64 23.46 -11.92 -7.40
C LYS A 64 23.00 -12.52 -8.72
N LEU A 65 21.96 -11.95 -9.32
CA LEU A 65 21.34 -12.43 -10.55
C LEU A 65 20.92 -11.23 -11.41
N GLN A 66 21.15 -11.35 -12.73
CA GLN A 66 20.56 -10.47 -13.72
C GLN A 66 19.51 -11.26 -14.51
N VAL A 67 18.29 -10.74 -14.59
CA VAL A 67 17.20 -11.34 -15.38
C VAL A 67 16.78 -10.34 -16.45
N PHE A 68 16.78 -10.77 -17.72
CA PHE A 68 16.18 -9.98 -18.80
C PHE A 68 14.71 -10.37 -18.97
N GLN A 69 13.80 -9.41 -18.84
CA GLN A 69 12.37 -9.69 -18.84
C GLN A 69 11.89 -10.26 -20.19
N THR A 70 10.92 -11.15 -20.13
CA THR A 70 10.02 -11.41 -21.26
C THR A 70 8.99 -10.26 -21.39
N PHE A 71 8.17 -10.31 -22.44
CA PHE A 71 7.17 -9.28 -22.73
C PHE A 71 6.29 -8.99 -21.50
N ASN A 72 6.17 -7.71 -21.11
CA ASN A 72 5.44 -7.24 -19.91
C ASN A 72 5.78 -7.95 -18.59
N ASN A 73 6.96 -8.55 -18.47
CA ASN A 73 7.34 -9.34 -17.31
C ASN A 73 8.29 -8.62 -16.33
N CYS A 74 8.32 -7.28 -16.35
CA CYS A 74 9.22 -6.49 -15.52
C CYS A 74 9.04 -6.75 -14.01
N GLY A 75 7.81 -6.91 -13.53
CA GLY A 75 7.52 -7.22 -12.13
C GLY A 75 8.03 -8.59 -11.70
N PRO A 76 7.62 -9.69 -12.37
CA PRO A 76 8.15 -11.03 -12.09
C PRO A 76 9.68 -11.14 -12.25
N ALA A 77 10.28 -10.45 -13.23
CA ALA A 77 11.72 -10.39 -13.39
C ALA A 77 12.41 -9.64 -12.24
N ALA A 78 11.87 -8.50 -11.79
CA ALA A 78 12.38 -7.77 -10.63
C ALA A 78 12.26 -8.58 -9.33
N LEU A 79 11.14 -9.29 -9.13
CA LEU A 79 10.96 -10.17 -7.98
C LEU A 79 11.95 -11.35 -8.03
N SER A 80 12.15 -11.97 -9.19
CA SER A 80 13.17 -13.02 -9.38
C SER A 80 14.58 -12.53 -8.99
N MET A 81 14.97 -11.34 -9.45
CA MET A 81 16.25 -10.74 -9.06
C MET A 81 16.32 -10.45 -7.55
N ALA A 82 15.25 -9.92 -6.94
CA ALA A 82 15.21 -9.61 -5.52
C ALA A 82 15.31 -10.86 -4.63
N LEU A 83 14.59 -11.93 -4.97
CA LEU A 83 14.61 -13.21 -4.25
C LEU A 83 16.02 -13.82 -4.19
N SER A 84 16.83 -13.60 -5.24
CA SER A 84 18.20 -14.14 -5.30
C SER A 84 19.14 -13.60 -4.20
N TYR A 85 18.84 -12.44 -3.60
CA TYR A 85 19.60 -11.88 -2.47
C TYR A 85 19.41 -12.68 -1.17
N PHE A 86 18.38 -13.51 -1.11
CA PHE A 86 18.05 -14.37 0.03
C PHE A 86 18.29 -15.86 -0.29
N GLY A 87 19.05 -16.15 -1.34
CA GLY A 87 19.36 -17.52 -1.77
C GLY A 87 18.20 -18.25 -2.44
N ILE A 88 17.11 -17.56 -2.76
CA ILE A 88 15.93 -18.12 -3.43
C ILE A 88 16.10 -17.93 -4.93
N ASN A 89 16.29 -19.03 -5.66
CA ASN A 89 16.41 -19.02 -7.12
C ASN A 89 15.07 -19.37 -7.77
N GLU A 90 14.21 -18.37 -7.93
CA GLU A 90 12.93 -18.51 -8.62
C GLU A 90 12.96 -17.82 -9.99
N SER A 91 12.41 -18.48 -11.00
CA SER A 91 12.44 -17.96 -12.38
C SER A 91 11.33 -16.92 -12.62
N GLN A 92 11.62 -15.92 -13.46
CA GLN A 92 10.59 -15.00 -13.94
C GLN A 92 9.43 -15.71 -14.66
N GLN A 93 9.68 -16.89 -15.25
CA GLN A 93 8.67 -17.64 -15.99
C GLN A 93 7.64 -18.22 -15.03
N LYS A 94 8.08 -18.87 -13.95
CA LYS A 94 7.19 -19.38 -12.92
C LYS A 94 6.44 -18.24 -12.24
N LEU A 95 7.15 -17.19 -11.81
CA LEU A 95 6.52 -16.01 -11.21
C LEU A 95 5.52 -15.35 -12.15
N GLY A 96 5.84 -15.22 -13.43
CA GLY A 96 4.94 -14.66 -14.45
C GLY A 96 3.70 -15.52 -14.64
N ASN A 97 3.84 -16.85 -14.69
CA ASN A 97 2.70 -17.76 -14.83
C ASN A 97 1.73 -17.69 -13.64
N GLU A 98 2.22 -17.34 -12.46
CA GLU A 98 1.40 -17.26 -11.24
C GLU A 98 0.79 -15.87 -11.04
N LEU A 99 1.58 -14.81 -11.27
CA LEU A 99 1.14 -13.43 -11.05
C LEU A 99 0.35 -12.86 -12.22
N ARG A 100 0.67 -13.30 -13.43
CA ARG A 100 0.18 -12.75 -14.70
C ARG A 100 -0.15 -13.90 -15.67
N PRO A 101 -1.03 -14.85 -15.32
CA PRO A 101 -1.18 -16.14 -16.02
C PRO A 101 -1.57 -16.01 -17.50
N TYR A 102 -2.27 -14.94 -17.89
CA TYR A 102 -2.62 -14.69 -19.29
C TYR A 102 -1.50 -13.92 -20.02
N GLN A 103 -0.47 -14.66 -20.46
CA GLN A 103 0.68 -14.09 -21.17
C GLN A 103 0.58 -14.32 -22.69
N ASN A 104 0.55 -13.23 -23.47
CA ASN A 104 0.68 -13.30 -24.93
C ASN A 104 2.03 -12.70 -25.37
N PRO A 105 2.93 -13.48 -25.99
CA PRO A 105 4.23 -12.99 -26.47
C PRO A 105 4.16 -11.83 -27.47
N GLN A 106 3.05 -11.65 -28.19
CA GLN A 106 2.83 -10.53 -29.10
C GLN A 106 2.17 -9.32 -28.42
N GLY A 107 1.76 -9.48 -27.16
CA GLY A 107 1.11 -8.44 -26.38
C GLY A 107 -0.36 -8.19 -26.72
N ASP A 108 -0.98 -8.88 -27.66
CA ASP A 108 -2.42 -8.73 -27.86
C ASP A 108 -3.19 -9.43 -26.74
N ASN A 109 -4.10 -8.72 -26.08
CA ASN A 109 -4.89 -9.23 -24.95
C ASN A 109 -4.05 -9.82 -23.80
N ASP A 110 -2.80 -9.39 -23.63
CA ASP A 110 -1.90 -9.79 -22.54
C ASP A 110 -2.24 -9.04 -21.25
N ASP A 111 -2.19 -9.70 -20.08
CA ASP A 111 -2.27 -8.99 -18.79
C ASP A 111 -1.01 -8.13 -18.65
N LYS A 112 -1.13 -6.82 -18.43
CA LYS A 112 -0.04 -5.87 -18.75
C LYS A 112 0.93 -5.60 -17.62
N SER A 113 0.53 -5.83 -16.38
CA SER A 113 1.29 -5.40 -15.22
C SER A 113 0.85 -6.18 -14.01
N VAL A 114 1.73 -6.25 -13.03
CA VAL A 114 1.42 -6.68 -11.67
C VAL A 114 1.60 -5.46 -10.76
N THR A 115 0.94 -5.44 -9.61
CA THR A 115 1.07 -4.40 -8.58
C THR A 115 2.19 -4.76 -7.58
N LEU A 116 2.66 -3.78 -6.79
CA LEU A 116 3.61 -4.06 -5.70
C LEU A 116 2.99 -4.97 -4.62
N ASP A 117 1.68 -4.86 -4.37
CA ASP A 117 0.98 -5.71 -3.41
C ASP A 117 0.93 -7.17 -3.85
N GLU A 118 0.74 -7.44 -5.14
CA GLU A 118 0.81 -8.81 -5.67
C GLU A 118 2.22 -9.38 -5.57
N LEU A 119 3.25 -8.58 -5.88
CA LEU A 119 4.65 -8.99 -5.70
C LEU A 119 4.95 -9.27 -4.22
N ALA A 120 4.44 -8.45 -3.30
CA ALA A 120 4.58 -8.64 -1.87
C ALA A 120 3.86 -9.92 -1.41
N GLY A 121 2.61 -10.13 -1.84
CA GLY A 121 1.84 -11.34 -1.58
C GLY A 121 2.59 -12.60 -2.01
N LYS A 122 3.10 -12.62 -3.25
CA LYS A 122 3.88 -13.73 -3.78
C LYS A 122 5.19 -13.95 -3.03
N ALA A 123 5.90 -12.90 -2.64
CA ALA A 123 7.14 -13.03 -1.90
C ALA A 123 6.96 -13.65 -0.49
N LYS A 124 5.79 -13.48 0.14
CA LYS A 124 5.45 -14.13 1.42
C LYS A 124 5.47 -15.67 1.34
N GLU A 125 5.12 -16.24 0.18
CA GLU A 125 5.15 -17.70 -0.05
C GLU A 125 6.56 -18.28 0.07
N TYR A 126 7.60 -17.45 -0.11
CA TYR A 126 9.01 -17.84 0.05
C TYR A 126 9.52 -17.61 1.48
N GLY A 127 8.64 -17.37 2.46
CA GLY A 127 8.98 -17.22 3.87
C GLY A 127 9.56 -15.85 4.25
N LEU A 128 9.53 -14.88 3.34
CA LEU A 128 9.98 -13.51 3.57
C LEU A 128 8.85 -12.66 4.16
N LEU A 129 9.22 -11.69 4.99
CA LEU A 129 8.35 -10.57 5.33
C LEU A 129 8.41 -9.55 4.20
N THR A 130 7.36 -8.76 4.05
CA THR A 130 7.25 -7.77 2.98
C THR A 130 6.67 -6.48 3.52
N TYR A 131 7.30 -5.37 3.16
CA TYR A 131 6.78 -4.04 3.46
C TYR A 131 6.68 -3.27 2.15
N HIS A 132 5.44 -3.01 1.72
CA HIS A 132 5.12 -2.14 0.60
C HIS A 132 4.65 -0.79 1.18
N ARG A 133 5.35 0.30 0.86
CA ARG A 133 5.00 1.63 1.39
C ARG A 133 5.13 2.71 0.32
N PRO A 134 4.30 3.75 0.38
CA PRO A 134 4.49 4.99 -0.38
C PRO A 134 5.54 5.88 0.31
N ALA A 135 5.74 7.08 -0.23
CA ALA A 135 6.54 8.15 0.39
C ALA A 135 8.01 7.77 0.65
N GLY A 136 8.55 6.82 -0.10
CA GLY A 136 9.95 6.47 0.01
C GLY A 136 10.87 7.64 -0.36
N ASP A 137 12.03 7.70 0.30
CA ASP A 137 13.08 8.66 -0.03
C ASP A 137 14.46 8.00 -0.13
N ILE A 138 15.43 8.76 -0.65
CA ILE A 138 16.79 8.28 -0.84
C ILE A 138 17.46 7.88 0.49
N GLY A 139 17.19 8.61 1.58
CA GLY A 139 17.70 8.30 2.92
C GLY A 139 17.16 6.97 3.47
N GLN A 140 15.85 6.75 3.36
CA GLN A 140 15.23 5.48 3.78
C GLN A 140 15.75 4.30 2.93
N MET A 141 15.87 4.49 1.62
CA MET A 141 16.43 3.48 0.72
C MET A 141 17.90 3.14 1.07
N LYS A 142 18.71 4.14 1.42
CA LYS A 142 20.09 3.94 1.91
C LYS A 142 20.14 3.11 3.19
N LEU A 143 19.19 3.33 4.11
CA LEU A 143 19.09 2.53 5.33
C LEU A 143 18.82 1.06 4.98
N PHE A 144 17.81 0.75 4.16
CA PHE A 144 17.56 -0.64 3.77
C PHE A 144 18.79 -1.30 3.10
N ILE A 145 19.45 -0.57 2.19
CA ILE A 145 20.63 -1.04 1.49
C ILE A 145 21.84 -1.26 2.43
N SER A 146 22.03 -0.40 3.45
CA SER A 146 23.12 -0.53 4.41
C SER A 146 22.99 -1.80 5.26
N TYR A 147 21.76 -2.28 5.45
CA TYR A 147 21.44 -3.57 6.09
C TYR A 147 21.21 -4.72 5.10
N ASP A 148 21.77 -4.63 3.89
CA ASP A 148 21.72 -5.69 2.86
C ASP A 148 20.27 -6.13 2.51
N MET A 149 19.36 -5.16 2.38
CA MET A 149 18.00 -5.35 1.88
C MET A 149 17.82 -4.49 0.62
N PRO A 150 17.92 -5.05 -0.59
CA PRO A 150 17.60 -4.34 -1.83
C PRO A 150 16.14 -3.88 -1.84
N VAL A 151 15.88 -2.81 -2.59
CA VAL A 151 14.56 -2.17 -2.68
C VAL A 151 14.02 -2.29 -4.09
N ILE A 152 12.81 -2.81 -4.23
CA ILE A 152 12.08 -2.81 -5.52
C ILE A 152 11.29 -1.51 -5.60
N ALA A 153 11.53 -0.68 -6.61
CA ALA A 153 10.82 0.58 -6.82
C ALA A 153 9.93 0.51 -8.07
N ARG A 154 8.75 1.12 -7.99
CA ARG A 154 7.85 1.32 -9.13
C ARG A 154 8.15 2.67 -9.78
N THR A 155 8.44 2.71 -11.07
CA THR A 155 8.93 3.92 -11.75
C THR A 155 8.43 4.03 -13.18
N TRP A 156 8.57 5.18 -13.82
CA TRP A 156 8.46 5.30 -15.27
C TRP A 156 9.69 4.68 -15.94
N LEU A 157 9.53 3.97 -17.06
CA LEU A 157 10.65 3.39 -17.80
C LEU A 157 11.66 4.46 -18.23
N LYS A 158 11.17 5.59 -18.75
CA LYS A 158 11.97 6.78 -19.09
C LYS A 158 11.18 8.02 -18.71
N GLN A 159 11.89 9.14 -18.55
CA GLN A 159 11.24 10.41 -18.29
C GLN A 159 10.37 10.81 -19.49
N GLY A 160 9.12 11.17 -19.23
CA GLY A 160 8.16 11.55 -20.26
C GLY A 160 7.52 10.38 -21.01
N ASP A 161 7.79 9.13 -20.62
CA ASP A 161 7.11 7.94 -21.14
C ASP A 161 5.81 7.66 -20.36
N ASP A 162 5.03 6.69 -20.82
CA ASP A 162 3.81 6.21 -20.15
C ASP A 162 3.86 4.70 -19.82
N ILE A 163 5.07 4.14 -19.83
CA ILE A 163 5.35 2.75 -19.49
C ILE A 163 5.82 2.68 -18.03
N GLY A 164 5.00 2.08 -17.18
CA GLY A 164 5.37 1.73 -15.81
C GLY A 164 6.37 0.57 -15.79
N HIS A 165 7.32 0.62 -14.86
CA HIS A 165 8.45 -0.28 -14.82
C HIS A 165 8.94 -0.55 -13.40
N TYR A 166 9.66 -1.66 -13.22
CA TYR A 166 10.24 -2.07 -11.95
C TYR A 166 11.75 -2.03 -12.00
N ARG A 167 12.34 -1.51 -10.92
CA ARG A 167 13.79 -1.42 -10.73
C ARG A 167 14.19 -2.02 -9.40
N LEU A 168 15.31 -2.74 -9.38
CA LEU A 168 15.90 -3.27 -8.17
C LEU A 168 17.08 -2.41 -7.76
N VAL A 169 16.90 -1.56 -6.74
CA VAL A 169 17.96 -0.71 -6.20
C VAL A 169 18.73 -1.47 -5.13
N ARG A 170 20.05 -1.54 -5.29
CA ARG A 170 20.93 -2.33 -4.40
C ARG A 170 22.15 -1.57 -3.91
N GLY A 171 22.30 -0.33 -4.32
CA GLY A 171 23.45 0.48 -3.95
C GLY A 171 23.22 1.97 -4.09
N TYR A 172 24.12 2.73 -3.50
CA TYR A 172 24.21 4.17 -3.62
C TYR A 172 25.66 4.64 -3.42
N ASP A 173 25.97 5.82 -3.95
CA ASP A 173 27.25 6.52 -3.78
C ASP A 173 26.99 8.01 -3.55
N ASP A 174 27.19 8.47 -2.32
CA ASP A 174 27.00 9.88 -1.94
C ASP A 174 28.08 10.82 -2.44
N ASN A 175 29.26 10.30 -2.79
CA ASN A 175 30.29 11.14 -3.39
C ASN A 175 29.92 11.54 -4.82
N LEU A 176 29.12 10.70 -5.49
CA LEU A 176 28.66 10.93 -6.86
C LEU A 176 27.18 11.34 -6.94
N GLY A 177 26.44 11.24 -5.84
CA GLY A 177 25.00 11.53 -5.80
C GLY A 177 24.17 10.54 -6.63
N GLN A 178 24.49 9.24 -6.56
CA GLN A 178 23.93 8.22 -7.46
C GLN A 178 23.33 7.03 -6.72
N ILE A 179 22.24 6.49 -7.26
CA ILE A 179 21.79 5.13 -6.97
C ILE A 179 22.44 4.14 -7.94
N ILE A 180 22.58 2.88 -7.49
CA ILE A 180 23.00 1.74 -8.29
C ILE A 180 21.85 0.74 -8.32
N GLN A 181 21.38 0.42 -9.51
CA GLN A 181 20.24 -0.48 -9.73
C GLN A 181 20.49 -1.49 -10.85
N ASP A 182 19.73 -2.58 -10.78
CA ASP A 182 19.63 -3.56 -11.85
C ASP A 182 18.20 -3.50 -12.42
N ASP A 183 18.12 -3.60 -13.74
CA ASP A 183 16.90 -3.39 -14.51
C ASP A 183 16.71 -4.55 -15.48
N SER A 184 15.47 -5.05 -15.58
CA SER A 184 15.18 -6.24 -16.38
C SER A 184 15.14 -5.99 -17.90
N LEU A 185 15.14 -4.73 -18.34
CA LEU A 185 15.25 -4.35 -19.75
C LEU A 185 16.64 -3.79 -20.07
N GLN A 186 17.16 -2.93 -19.20
CA GLN A 186 18.39 -2.17 -19.44
C GLN A 186 19.66 -2.86 -18.93
N GLY A 187 19.53 -3.91 -18.10
CA GLY A 187 20.66 -4.66 -17.57
C GLY A 187 21.12 -4.21 -16.18
N ALA A 188 22.33 -4.61 -15.82
CA ALA A 188 22.89 -4.47 -14.48
C ALA A 188 23.72 -3.19 -14.26
N ASN A 189 23.94 -2.83 -12.99
CA ASN A 189 24.89 -1.78 -12.57
C ASN A 189 24.60 -0.39 -13.17
N LEU A 190 23.32 -0.09 -13.42
CA LEU A 190 22.91 1.22 -13.91
C LEU A 190 23.07 2.25 -12.81
N LYS A 191 23.63 3.40 -13.17
CA LYS A 191 23.91 4.51 -12.24
C LYS A 191 23.08 5.70 -12.62
N TYR A 192 22.11 6.04 -11.79
CA TYR A 192 21.25 7.21 -12.00
C TYR A 192 21.55 8.22 -10.91
N THR A 193 21.52 9.51 -11.24
CA THR A 193 21.58 10.54 -10.20
C THR A 193 20.37 10.39 -9.28
N TYR A 194 20.48 10.85 -8.04
CA TYR A 194 19.33 10.87 -7.12
C TYR A 194 18.15 11.65 -7.71
N GLU A 195 18.42 12.77 -8.38
CA GLU A 195 17.41 13.59 -9.03
C GLU A 195 16.71 12.84 -10.18
N ASP A 196 17.47 12.20 -11.07
CA ASP A 196 16.89 11.48 -12.21
C ASP A 196 16.07 10.27 -11.76
N PHE A 197 16.52 9.57 -10.72
CA PHE A 197 15.73 8.49 -10.13
C PHE A 197 14.42 9.01 -9.53
N LEU A 198 14.47 10.08 -8.74
CA LEU A 198 13.28 10.67 -8.12
C LEU A 198 12.25 11.12 -9.17
N LYS A 199 12.69 11.71 -10.30
CA LYS A 199 11.79 12.07 -11.42
C LYS A 199 11.04 10.87 -12.00
N LEU A 200 11.68 9.71 -12.08
CA LEU A 200 11.05 8.48 -12.57
C LEU A 200 10.15 7.84 -11.52
N TRP A 201 10.43 8.06 -10.25
CA TRP A 201 9.71 7.45 -9.12
C TRP A 201 8.48 8.25 -8.68
N GLN A 202 8.51 9.58 -8.83
CA GLN A 202 7.48 10.50 -8.37
C GLN A 202 6.08 10.09 -8.84
N GLY A 203 5.89 9.68 -10.08
CA GLY A 203 4.57 9.35 -10.63
C GLY A 203 3.83 8.19 -9.97
N PHE A 204 4.51 7.45 -9.08
CA PHE A 204 3.99 6.30 -8.36
C PHE A 204 4.07 6.52 -6.85
N ASN A 205 3.81 7.74 -6.35
CA ASN A 205 3.87 8.08 -4.92
C ASN A 205 5.18 7.73 -4.19
N TYR A 206 6.29 7.56 -4.92
CA TYR A 206 7.52 7.00 -4.38
C TYR A 206 7.30 5.64 -3.70
N GLU A 207 6.45 4.79 -4.28
CA GLU A 207 6.15 3.46 -3.76
C GLU A 207 7.33 2.49 -3.94
N TYR A 208 7.57 1.71 -2.89
CA TYR A 208 8.62 0.69 -2.88
C TYR A 208 8.19 -0.56 -2.12
N LEU A 209 8.82 -1.67 -2.45
CA LEU A 209 8.71 -2.95 -1.76
C LEU A 209 10.10 -3.39 -1.27
N VAL A 210 10.18 -3.72 0.02
CA VAL A 210 11.34 -4.39 0.62
C VAL A 210 10.96 -5.80 1.03
N LEU A 211 11.79 -6.76 0.65
CA LEU A 211 11.71 -8.14 1.11
C LEU A 211 12.66 -8.32 2.30
N VAL A 212 12.18 -8.91 3.38
CA VAL A 212 12.87 -8.92 4.67
C VAL A 212 12.92 -10.33 5.24
N PRO A 213 14.12 -10.93 5.41
CA PRO A 213 14.28 -12.16 6.17
C PRO A 213 13.77 -11.99 7.61
N LYS A 214 13.19 -13.05 8.20
CA LYS A 214 12.51 -12.95 9.51
C LYS A 214 13.43 -12.41 10.61
N GLU A 215 14.71 -12.76 10.57
CA GLU A 215 15.74 -12.30 11.49
C GLU A 215 16.05 -10.79 11.37
N LYS A 216 15.72 -10.16 10.23
CA LYS A 216 15.87 -8.71 10.00
C LYS A 216 14.60 -7.91 10.26
N ARG A 217 13.50 -8.55 10.71
CA ARG A 217 12.22 -7.87 11.01
C ARG A 217 12.42 -6.59 11.81
N ALA A 218 13.07 -6.70 12.97
CA ALA A 218 13.16 -5.60 13.91
C ALA A 218 14.00 -4.43 13.34
N VAL A 219 14.99 -4.72 12.49
CA VAL A 219 15.76 -3.69 11.76
C VAL A 219 14.88 -3.00 10.72
N ALA A 220 14.14 -3.76 9.91
CA ALA A 220 13.25 -3.19 8.90
C ALA A 220 12.15 -2.32 9.53
N GLU A 221 11.53 -2.78 10.61
CA GLU A 221 10.50 -2.03 11.35
C GLU A 221 11.08 -0.76 11.99
N ALA A 222 12.32 -0.80 12.48
CA ALA A 222 13.02 0.40 12.96
C ALA A 222 13.33 1.40 11.83
N ILE A 223 13.63 0.93 10.61
CA ILE A 223 13.85 1.80 9.43
C ILE A 223 12.53 2.46 8.99
N LEU A 224 11.43 1.71 9.04
CA LEU A 224 10.10 2.23 8.72
C LEU A 224 9.60 3.22 9.76
N GLY A 225 9.95 3.03 11.03
CA GLY A 225 9.49 3.92 12.10
C GLY A 225 7.97 3.97 12.16
N GLU A 226 7.39 5.17 12.12
CA GLU A 226 5.94 5.36 12.15
C GLU A 226 5.26 4.89 10.85
N SER A 227 5.96 4.95 9.70
CA SER A 227 5.50 4.42 8.41
C SER A 227 5.35 2.89 8.40
N LEU A 228 5.66 2.20 9.52
CA LEU A 228 5.24 0.83 9.73
C LEU A 228 3.71 0.70 9.70
N ASP A 229 2.99 1.70 10.23
CA ASP A 229 1.56 1.83 10.03
C ASP A 229 1.30 2.36 8.60
N GLU A 230 0.53 1.60 7.83
CA GLU A 230 0.23 1.96 6.43
C GLU A 230 -0.53 3.27 6.31
N LYS A 231 -1.43 3.55 7.24
CA LYS A 231 -2.17 4.81 7.24
C LYS A 231 -1.22 5.98 7.45
N VAL A 232 -0.27 5.86 8.38
CA VAL A 232 0.75 6.89 8.61
C VAL A 232 1.62 7.10 7.36
N ALA A 233 2.05 6.02 6.71
CA ALA A 233 2.80 6.13 5.46
C ALA A 233 2.03 6.87 4.35
N TRP A 234 0.72 6.65 4.23
CA TRP A 234 -0.13 7.39 3.28
C TRP A 234 -0.39 8.85 3.71
N GLU A 235 -0.42 9.16 5.01
CA GLU A 235 -0.44 10.54 5.52
C GLU A 235 0.86 11.29 5.19
N GLU A 236 2.00 10.60 5.25
CA GLU A 236 3.30 11.12 4.80
C GLU A 236 3.34 11.35 3.28
N ALA A 237 2.80 10.42 2.49
CA ALA A 237 2.67 10.56 1.03
C ALA A 237 1.83 11.79 0.67
N LEU A 238 0.69 11.97 1.35
CA LEU A 238 -0.18 13.14 1.19
C LEU A 238 0.58 14.44 1.53
N THR A 239 1.36 14.43 2.62
CA THR A 239 2.15 15.58 3.06
C THR A 239 3.26 15.93 2.05
N THR A 240 3.96 14.91 1.55
CA THR A 240 4.99 15.08 0.52
C THR A 240 4.41 15.65 -0.76
N ALA A 241 3.31 15.09 -1.28
CA ALA A 241 2.66 15.59 -2.48
C ALA A 241 2.16 17.03 -2.32
N ARG A 242 1.60 17.40 -1.15
CA ARG A 242 1.21 18.80 -0.87
C ARG A 242 2.40 19.76 -0.91
N ARG A 243 3.52 19.37 -0.30
CA ARG A 243 4.75 20.17 -0.31
C ARG A 243 5.31 20.35 -1.72
N GLU A 244 5.27 19.31 -2.54
CA GLU A 244 5.68 19.39 -3.95
C GLU A 244 4.78 20.32 -4.76
N LEU A 245 3.47 20.30 -4.54
CA LEU A 245 2.54 21.23 -5.22
C LEU A 245 2.69 22.69 -4.80
N VAL A 246 3.32 22.99 -3.66
CA VAL A 246 3.71 24.37 -3.34
C VAL A 246 4.81 24.86 -4.29
N GLN A 247 5.70 23.96 -4.73
CA GLN A 247 6.80 24.29 -5.65
C GLN A 247 6.38 24.23 -7.12
N ASP A 248 5.56 23.24 -7.48
CA ASP A 248 5.02 23.06 -8.83
C ASP A 248 3.52 22.77 -8.78
N PRO A 249 2.66 23.81 -8.72
CA PRO A 249 1.21 23.66 -8.62
C PRO A 249 0.56 22.98 -9.82
N ASP A 250 1.26 22.85 -10.96
CA ASP A 250 0.73 22.29 -12.19
C ASP A 250 1.18 20.84 -12.45
N ASN A 251 2.00 20.27 -11.56
CA ASN A 251 2.46 18.90 -11.67
C ASN A 251 1.28 17.91 -11.64
N ILE A 252 1.00 17.31 -12.80
CA ILE A 252 -0.13 16.39 -12.97
C ILE A 252 0.06 15.07 -12.19
N PHE A 253 1.31 14.61 -12.06
CA PHE A 253 1.63 13.37 -11.36
C PHE A 253 1.54 13.56 -9.86
N THR A 254 2.00 14.69 -9.32
CA THR A 254 1.83 15.01 -7.90
C THR A 254 0.35 15.20 -7.51
N LYS A 255 -0.48 15.77 -8.39
CA LYS A 255 -1.95 15.79 -8.20
C LYS A 255 -2.54 14.39 -8.23
N PHE A 256 -2.12 13.54 -9.18
CA PHE A 256 -2.56 12.15 -9.21
C PHE A 256 -2.14 11.37 -7.96
N ASN A 257 -0.93 11.63 -7.45
CA ASN A 257 -0.43 11.08 -6.19
C ASN A 257 -1.34 11.43 -5.00
N LEU A 258 -1.81 12.68 -4.91
CA LEU A 258 -2.81 13.07 -3.91
C LEU A 258 -4.10 12.26 -4.05
N SER A 259 -4.60 12.05 -5.27
CA SER A 259 -5.81 11.25 -5.50
C SER A 259 -5.66 9.83 -4.96
N VAL A 260 -4.52 9.21 -5.23
CA VAL A 260 -4.17 7.87 -4.74
C VAL A 260 -4.03 7.87 -3.21
N ALA A 261 -3.32 8.83 -2.62
CA ALA A 261 -3.20 8.94 -1.17
C ALA A 261 -4.55 9.15 -0.48
N TYR A 262 -5.44 9.97 -1.05
CA TYR A 262 -6.79 10.15 -0.54
C TYR A 262 -7.60 8.84 -0.54
N TYR A 263 -7.43 8.00 -1.56
CA TYR A 263 -8.09 6.68 -1.60
C TYR A 263 -7.65 5.80 -0.42
N TYR A 264 -6.34 5.65 -0.20
CA TYR A 264 -5.83 4.83 0.90
C TYR A 264 -6.16 5.40 2.30
N LEU A 265 -6.36 6.72 2.40
CA LEU A 265 -6.84 7.37 3.63
C LEU A 265 -8.37 7.34 3.80
N GLY A 266 -9.10 6.73 2.87
CA GLY A 266 -10.56 6.59 2.92
C GLY A 266 -11.33 7.83 2.50
N ASP A 267 -10.67 8.87 2.00
CA ASP A 267 -11.32 10.06 1.46
C ASP A 267 -11.60 9.90 -0.04
N PHE A 268 -12.56 9.03 -0.34
CA PHE A 268 -12.90 8.69 -1.71
C PHE A 268 -13.42 9.90 -2.51
N GLN A 269 -14.09 10.86 -1.85
CA GLN A 269 -14.60 12.06 -2.51
C GLN A 269 -13.46 12.95 -2.99
N ARG A 270 -12.49 13.29 -2.13
CA ARG A 270 -11.31 14.06 -2.57
C ARG A 270 -10.45 13.29 -3.55
N SER A 271 -10.41 11.96 -3.45
CA SER A 271 -9.72 11.11 -4.42
C SER A 271 -10.25 11.34 -5.84
N VAL A 272 -11.56 11.23 -6.05
CA VAL A 272 -12.17 11.39 -7.39
C VAL A 272 -12.12 12.83 -7.90
N GLU A 273 -12.38 13.83 -7.04
CA GLU A 273 -12.28 15.25 -7.43
C GLU A 273 -10.86 15.63 -7.87
N THR A 274 -9.86 15.13 -7.16
CA THR A 274 -8.46 15.36 -7.50
C THR A 274 -8.10 14.67 -8.82
N PHE A 275 -8.53 13.42 -9.01
CA PHE A 275 -8.34 12.69 -10.27
C PHE A 275 -8.97 13.42 -11.45
N GLU A 276 -10.23 13.86 -11.34
CA GLU A 276 -10.95 14.59 -12.39
C GLU A 276 -10.23 15.86 -12.83
N SER A 277 -9.53 16.55 -11.90
CA SER A 277 -8.75 17.75 -12.21
C SER A 277 -7.55 17.51 -13.15
N VAL A 278 -7.06 16.27 -13.25
CA VAL A 278 -5.90 15.89 -14.06
C VAL A 278 -6.17 14.82 -15.11
N GLU A 279 -7.32 14.15 -15.07
CA GLU A 279 -7.62 13.01 -15.93
C GLU A 279 -7.34 13.26 -17.41
N GLY A 280 -7.77 14.41 -17.94
CA GLY A 280 -7.58 14.76 -19.36
C GLY A 280 -6.11 14.99 -19.77
N ARG A 281 -5.19 15.05 -18.81
CA ARG A 281 -3.74 15.25 -19.02
C ARG A 281 -2.90 14.05 -18.62
N LEU A 282 -3.47 13.07 -17.92
CA LEU A 282 -2.73 11.87 -17.54
C LEU A 282 -2.41 11.01 -18.77
N PRO A 283 -1.26 10.31 -18.77
CA PRO A 283 -0.98 9.32 -19.80
C PRO A 283 -2.09 8.27 -19.85
N PHE A 284 -2.42 7.78 -21.05
CA PHE A 284 -3.59 6.90 -21.21
C PHE A 284 -3.44 5.57 -20.46
N ARG A 285 -2.20 5.12 -20.21
CA ARG A 285 -1.86 3.91 -19.44
C ARG A 285 -1.81 4.13 -17.93
N MET A 286 -2.04 5.34 -17.42
CA MET A 286 -1.94 5.63 -15.98
C MET A 286 -2.78 4.65 -15.14
N LEU A 287 -4.04 4.45 -15.55
CA LEU A 287 -4.96 3.52 -14.89
C LEU A 287 -4.71 2.03 -15.23
N TRP A 288 -3.68 1.70 -16.01
CA TRP A 288 -3.22 0.32 -16.13
C TRP A 288 -2.33 -0.09 -14.95
N TYR A 289 -1.81 0.90 -14.22
CA TYR A 289 -0.87 0.67 -13.11
C TYR A 289 -1.45 1.06 -11.77
N GLN A 290 -2.30 2.09 -11.72
CA GLN A 290 -2.87 2.65 -10.50
C GLN A 290 -4.39 2.83 -10.69
N ILE A 291 -5.17 1.94 -10.09
CA ILE A 291 -6.64 1.84 -10.27
C ILE A 291 -7.43 2.49 -9.13
N GLU A 292 -6.75 3.14 -8.18
CA GLU A 292 -7.35 3.76 -7.00
C GLU A 292 -8.51 4.71 -7.32
N PRO A 293 -8.48 5.53 -8.40
CA PRO A 293 -9.65 6.33 -8.77
C PRO A 293 -10.88 5.48 -9.14
N ILE A 294 -10.69 4.34 -9.81
CA ILE A 294 -11.78 3.42 -10.15
C ILE A 294 -12.39 2.83 -8.87
N LEU A 295 -11.53 2.41 -7.94
CA LEU A 295 -11.95 1.89 -6.63
C LEU A 295 -12.64 2.97 -5.80
N ALA A 296 -12.17 4.21 -5.83
CA ALA A 296 -12.82 5.34 -5.16
C ALA A 296 -14.24 5.58 -5.70
N TYR A 297 -14.44 5.58 -7.02
CA TYR A 297 -15.79 5.65 -7.61
C TYR A 297 -16.68 4.47 -7.21
N GLN A 298 -16.12 3.25 -7.11
CA GLN A 298 -16.85 2.08 -6.61
C GLN A 298 -17.33 2.30 -5.17
N LYS A 299 -16.45 2.79 -4.28
CA LYS A 299 -16.80 3.09 -2.87
C LYS A 299 -17.85 4.19 -2.75
N LEU A 300 -17.83 5.17 -3.64
CA LEU A 300 -18.86 6.24 -3.74
C LEU A 300 -20.13 5.79 -4.46
N LYS A 301 -20.20 4.54 -4.92
CA LYS A 301 -21.31 3.97 -5.72
C LYS A 301 -21.58 4.72 -7.03
N ASN A 302 -20.59 5.41 -7.57
CA ASN A 302 -20.67 6.01 -8.90
C ASN A 302 -20.36 4.95 -9.96
N TYR A 303 -21.24 3.97 -10.07
CA TYR A 303 -21.05 2.81 -10.94
C TYR A 303 -20.99 3.17 -12.42
N THR A 304 -21.73 4.21 -12.84
CA THR A 304 -21.63 4.74 -14.20
C THR A 304 -20.18 5.10 -14.54
N ARG A 305 -19.47 5.76 -13.62
CA ARG A 305 -18.09 6.17 -13.85
C ARG A 305 -17.12 4.99 -13.82
N VAL A 306 -17.34 4.02 -12.94
CA VAL A 306 -16.58 2.77 -12.93
C VAL A 306 -16.69 2.04 -14.27
N PHE A 307 -17.91 1.86 -14.80
CA PHE A 307 -18.11 1.20 -16.09
C PHE A 307 -17.46 1.99 -17.23
N GLN A 308 -17.56 3.32 -17.26
CA GLN A 308 -16.88 4.14 -18.27
C GLN A 308 -15.35 3.95 -18.29
N LEU A 309 -14.71 4.01 -17.12
CA LEU A 309 -13.25 3.88 -17.02
C LEU A 309 -12.80 2.45 -17.33
N THR A 310 -13.50 1.44 -16.80
CA THR A 310 -13.18 0.03 -17.06
C THR A 310 -13.42 -0.34 -18.52
N ASP A 311 -14.51 0.12 -19.15
CA ASP A 311 -14.75 -0.10 -20.58
C ASP A 311 -13.66 0.54 -21.44
N LYS A 312 -13.20 1.75 -21.09
CA LYS A 312 -12.09 2.40 -21.81
C LYS A 312 -10.83 1.54 -21.77
N ILE A 313 -10.46 1.01 -20.61
CA ILE A 313 -9.25 0.20 -20.42
C ILE A 313 -9.37 -1.15 -21.13
N LEU A 314 -10.46 -1.88 -20.87
CA LEU A 314 -10.70 -3.22 -21.40
C LEU A 314 -10.88 -3.23 -22.93
N ASN A 315 -11.31 -2.11 -23.53
CA ASN A 315 -11.42 -1.97 -24.98
C ASN A 315 -10.21 -1.27 -25.64
N THR A 316 -9.19 -0.89 -24.86
CA THR A 316 -7.97 -0.24 -25.38
C THR A 316 -6.73 -1.02 -24.96
N TYR A 317 -6.43 -2.11 -25.68
CA TYR A 317 -5.20 -2.91 -25.55
C TYR A 317 -4.92 -3.60 -24.19
N ASN A 318 -5.77 -3.45 -23.17
CA ASN A 318 -5.60 -4.10 -21.86
C ASN A 318 -6.84 -4.91 -21.45
N ARG A 319 -7.28 -5.79 -22.35
CA ARG A 319 -8.48 -6.61 -22.17
C ARG A 319 -8.30 -7.73 -21.15
N ALA A 320 -7.08 -8.19 -20.87
CA ALA A 320 -6.83 -9.22 -19.86
C ALA A 320 -6.68 -8.68 -18.43
N PHE A 321 -7.02 -7.41 -18.18
CA PHE A 321 -6.97 -6.82 -16.84
C PHE A 321 -8.08 -7.39 -15.94
N SER A 322 -7.78 -8.50 -15.27
CA SER A 322 -8.74 -9.34 -14.55
C SER A 322 -9.47 -8.63 -13.42
N GLU A 323 -8.78 -7.73 -12.72
CA GLU A 323 -9.23 -6.96 -11.56
C GLU A 323 -10.41 -6.05 -11.95
N LEU A 324 -10.44 -5.54 -13.18
CA LEU A 324 -11.53 -4.69 -13.64
C LEU A 324 -12.82 -5.50 -13.86
N TYR A 325 -12.71 -6.76 -14.30
CA TYR A 325 -13.87 -7.65 -14.38
C TYR A 325 -14.37 -8.03 -12.99
N GLN A 326 -13.47 -8.27 -12.04
CA GLN A 326 -13.84 -8.51 -10.64
C GLN A 326 -14.64 -7.34 -10.07
N ILE A 327 -14.15 -6.10 -10.22
CA ILE A 327 -14.84 -4.87 -9.78
C ILE A 327 -16.24 -4.76 -10.42
N ARG A 328 -16.34 -5.00 -11.74
CA ARG A 328 -17.63 -4.95 -12.46
C ARG A 328 -18.61 -6.01 -11.96
N GLY A 329 -18.12 -7.23 -11.71
CA GLY A 329 -18.91 -8.32 -11.15
C GLY A 329 -19.47 -8.01 -9.77
N GLU A 330 -18.64 -7.46 -8.88
CA GLU A 330 -19.05 -7.00 -7.54
C GLU A 330 -20.15 -5.94 -7.61
N ILE A 331 -20.02 -4.98 -8.52
CA ILE A 331 -21.05 -3.96 -8.75
C ILE A 331 -22.36 -4.60 -9.22
N TYR A 332 -22.32 -5.50 -10.21
CA TYR A 332 -23.54 -6.18 -10.67
C TYR A 332 -24.18 -7.04 -9.59
N GLN A 333 -23.37 -7.69 -8.75
CA GLN A 333 -23.84 -8.47 -7.62
C GLN A 333 -24.56 -7.58 -6.59
N GLU A 334 -23.99 -6.42 -6.24
CA GLU A 334 -24.64 -5.47 -5.34
C GLU A 334 -25.96 -4.94 -5.92
N LEU A 335 -26.04 -4.76 -7.23
CA LEU A 335 -27.26 -4.35 -7.94
C LEU A 335 -28.28 -5.49 -8.14
N GLY A 336 -28.01 -6.71 -7.66
CA GLY A 336 -28.88 -7.88 -7.83
C GLY A 336 -28.94 -8.43 -9.26
N LYS A 337 -28.01 -8.04 -10.13
CA LYS A 337 -27.94 -8.46 -11.55
C LYS A 337 -27.06 -9.71 -11.68
N VAL A 338 -27.55 -10.82 -11.16
CA VAL A 338 -26.78 -12.08 -10.99
C VAL A 338 -26.14 -12.57 -12.29
N ASP A 339 -26.89 -12.66 -13.39
CA ASP A 339 -26.35 -13.16 -14.67
C ASP A 339 -25.19 -12.31 -15.19
N LEU A 340 -25.25 -10.99 -15.00
CA LEU A 340 -24.18 -10.07 -15.40
C LEU A 340 -22.97 -10.19 -14.47
N ALA A 341 -23.20 -10.35 -13.17
CA ALA A 341 -22.12 -10.59 -12.21
C ALA A 341 -21.37 -11.88 -12.53
N GLU A 342 -22.08 -12.98 -12.79
CA GLU A 342 -21.49 -14.25 -13.17
C GLU A 342 -20.69 -14.15 -14.48
N ALA A 343 -21.19 -13.42 -15.47
CA ALA A 343 -20.47 -13.18 -16.72
C ALA A 343 -19.15 -12.42 -16.50
N GLU A 344 -19.13 -11.41 -15.63
CA GLU A 344 -17.91 -10.65 -15.31
C GLU A 344 -16.92 -11.48 -14.48
N PHE A 345 -17.37 -12.18 -13.44
CA PHE A 345 -16.52 -13.10 -12.67
C PHE A 345 -15.97 -14.24 -13.54
N GLY A 346 -16.75 -14.71 -14.51
CA GLY A 346 -16.30 -15.67 -15.52
C GLY A 346 -15.12 -15.15 -16.33
N LYS A 347 -15.14 -13.87 -16.73
CA LYS A 347 -14.01 -13.22 -17.42
C LYS A 347 -12.81 -13.02 -16.51
N ALA A 348 -13.03 -12.58 -15.26
CA ALA A 348 -11.96 -12.44 -14.28
C ALA A 348 -11.20 -13.77 -14.11
N ARG A 349 -11.92 -14.88 -13.88
CA ARG A 349 -11.36 -16.23 -13.77
C ARG A 349 -10.72 -16.73 -15.07
N PHE A 350 -11.25 -16.35 -16.23
CA PHE A 350 -10.65 -16.72 -17.52
C PHE A 350 -9.24 -16.12 -17.66
N TYR A 351 -9.06 -14.85 -17.29
CA TYR A 351 -7.76 -14.17 -17.38
C TYR A 351 -6.85 -14.50 -16.20
N LYS A 352 -7.40 -14.79 -15.01
CA LYS A 352 -6.66 -15.13 -13.80
C LYS A 352 -7.32 -16.31 -13.07
N PRO A 353 -6.94 -17.57 -13.40
CA PRO A 353 -7.66 -18.77 -12.96
C PRO A 353 -7.55 -19.17 -11.48
N THR A 354 -7.07 -18.31 -10.58
CA THR A 354 -6.67 -18.67 -9.22
C THR A 354 -7.49 -17.98 -8.16
#